data_AF-A0A355GCE7-F1
#
_entry.id   AF-A0A355GCE7-F1
#
_cell.length_a   1.000
_cell.length_b   1.000
_cell.length_c   1.000
_cell.angle_alpha   90.00
_cell.angle_beta   90.00
_cell.angle_gamma   90.00
#
_symmetry.space_group_name_H-M   'P 1'
#
loop_
_entity.id
_entity.type
_entity.pdbx_description
1 polymer ?
#
loop_
_entity_poly.entity_id
_entity_poly.type
_entity_poly.pdbx_seq_one_letter_code
_entity_poly.pdbx_strand_id
1 'polypeptide(L)'
;MKIKWLLNLTLCLGMSAVLSPMLAADKTVELPEKEKFHIYLLIGQSNMAGRGKVDPATNKAHPRVLKLDKAGNWVPATDPLHFDKPKIAGVGPGSGFGPVIAEASPEVTIGLIPAAVGGTPLSRWVKGGDLYERAVKLAKENQKKGVIKGAIWHQGEGDSSKPELYNSYQKRLAGMIADLRTDLGEPEMPFVMGELGEFFTREGAPT
;
A
#
# COMPACT_ATOMS: atom_id res chain seq x y z
N MET A 1 -36.31 76.08 27.81
CA MET A 1 -35.25 75.16 28.31
C MET A 1 -35.84 73.75 28.38
N LYS A 2 -35.14 72.75 27.80
CA LYS A 2 -35.37 71.28 27.84
C LYS A 2 -36.47 70.72 26.93
N ILE A 3 -36.15 70.33 25.68
CA ILE A 3 -35.52 69.08 25.16
C ILE A 3 -36.60 68.04 24.75
N LYS A 4 -36.72 67.86 23.42
CA LYS A 4 -37.52 66.82 22.75
C LYS A 4 -36.79 65.48 22.85
N TRP A 5 -37.49 64.44 23.30
CA TRP A 5 -37.00 63.06 23.23
C TRP A 5 -37.34 62.48 21.85
N LEU A 6 -36.32 62.26 21.03
CA LEU A 6 -36.41 61.45 19.82
C LEU A 6 -35.98 60.02 20.18
N LEU A 7 -36.91 59.09 20.08
CA LEU A 7 -36.68 57.66 20.23
C LEU A 7 -36.10 57.14 18.90
N ASN A 8 -34.80 56.81 18.87
CA ASN A 8 -34.20 56.10 17.75
C ASN A 8 -34.51 54.60 17.91
N LEU A 9 -35.35 54.08 17.02
CA LEU A 9 -35.61 52.64 16.89
C LEU A 9 -34.55 52.05 15.96
N THR A 10 -33.46 51.51 16.52
CA THR A 10 -32.46 50.76 15.75
C THR A 10 -33.01 49.36 15.48
N LEU A 11 -33.41 49.11 14.24
CA LEU A 11 -33.83 47.79 13.76
C LEU A 11 -32.57 46.92 13.54
N CYS A 12 -32.20 46.11 14.54
CA CYS A 12 -31.20 45.06 14.35
C CYS A 12 -31.80 43.90 13.56
N LEU A 13 -31.58 43.88 12.24
CA LEU A 13 -31.76 42.69 11.41
C LEU A 13 -30.72 41.64 11.85
N GLY A 14 -31.15 40.68 12.66
CA GLY A 14 -30.35 39.49 12.95
C GLY A 14 -30.19 38.65 11.69
N MET A 15 -29.02 38.71 11.06
CA MET A 15 -28.58 37.67 10.12
C MET A 15 -28.34 36.39 10.92
N SER A 16 -29.34 35.52 10.96
CA SER A 16 -29.15 34.16 11.43
C SER A 16 -28.36 33.40 10.37
N ALA A 17 -27.04 33.33 10.54
CA ALA A 17 -26.19 32.47 9.73
C ALA A 17 -26.57 31.01 10.05
N VAL A 18 -27.32 30.38 9.15
CA VAL A 18 -27.59 28.95 9.21
C VAL A 18 -26.27 28.25 8.86
N LEU A 19 -25.52 27.86 9.89
CA LEU A 19 -24.38 26.95 9.75
C LEU A 19 -24.94 25.57 9.40
N SER A 20 -25.12 25.32 8.11
CA SER A 20 -25.33 23.96 7.62
C SER A 20 -24.08 23.14 7.95
N PRO A 21 -24.19 22.01 8.66
CA PRO A 21 -23.07 21.10 8.78
C PRO A 21 -22.79 20.57 7.38
N MET A 22 -21.66 20.97 6.82
CA MET A 22 -21.10 20.37 5.63
C MET A 22 -20.77 18.93 6.00
N LEU A 23 -21.71 18.00 5.78
CA LEU A 23 -21.40 16.57 5.77
C LEU A 23 -20.25 16.43 4.78
N ALA A 24 -19.09 16.01 5.28
CA ALA A 24 -18.03 15.52 4.43
C ALA A 24 -18.63 14.34 3.66
N ALA A 25 -19.03 14.59 2.41
CA ALA A 25 -19.43 13.54 1.51
C ALA A 25 -18.27 12.56 1.44
N ASP A 26 -18.51 11.33 1.86
CA ASP A 26 -17.57 10.23 1.77
C ASP A 26 -17.29 10.06 0.27
N LYS A 27 -16.20 10.68 -0.21
CA LYS A 27 -15.84 10.64 -1.62
C LYS A 27 -15.35 9.23 -1.91
N THR A 28 -16.29 8.38 -2.31
CA THR A 28 -15.99 7.08 -2.89
C THR A 28 -15.02 7.28 -4.05
N VAL A 29 -13.85 6.64 -3.97
CA VAL A 29 -12.86 6.69 -5.06
C VAL A 29 -13.46 6.01 -6.28
N GLU A 30 -13.61 6.78 -7.36
CA GLU A 30 -13.98 6.23 -8.66
C GLU A 30 -12.76 5.53 -9.27
N LEU A 31 -12.91 4.25 -9.58
CA LEU A 31 -11.86 3.48 -10.24
C LEU A 31 -11.91 3.71 -11.75
N PRO A 32 -10.77 3.72 -12.45
CA PRO A 32 -10.79 3.82 -13.90
C PRO A 32 -11.29 2.51 -14.52
N GLU A 33 -11.38 2.49 -15.85
CA GLU A 33 -11.56 1.26 -16.63
C GLU A 33 -10.54 0.19 -16.20
N LYS A 34 -10.97 -1.07 -16.22
CA LYS A 34 -10.18 -2.20 -15.71
C LYS A 34 -8.80 -2.26 -16.35
N GLU A 35 -8.72 -2.05 -17.65
CA GLU A 35 -7.49 -2.11 -18.44
C GLU A 35 -6.53 -0.96 -18.09
N LYS A 36 -7.05 0.14 -17.57
CA LYS A 36 -6.29 1.32 -17.10
C LYS A 36 -6.01 1.29 -15.60
N PHE A 37 -6.41 0.22 -14.90
CA PHE A 37 -6.08 0.03 -13.49
C PHE A 37 -4.99 -1.03 -13.33
N HIS A 38 -3.74 -0.58 -13.22
CA HIS A 38 -2.58 -1.46 -13.10
C HIS A 38 -2.29 -1.74 -11.62
N ILE A 39 -2.43 -3.00 -11.22
CA ILE A 39 -2.35 -3.44 -9.83
C ILE A 39 -1.02 -4.16 -9.57
N TYR A 40 -0.38 -3.83 -8.45
CA TYR A 40 0.88 -4.41 -8.01
C TYR A 40 0.75 -4.98 -6.59
N LEU A 41 1.28 -6.18 -6.39
CA LEU A 41 1.35 -6.82 -5.08
C LEU A 41 2.58 -6.34 -4.31
N LEU A 42 2.40 -5.92 -3.07
CA LEU A 42 3.48 -5.53 -2.16
C LEU A 42 3.63 -6.61 -1.08
N ILE A 43 4.49 -7.59 -1.33
CA ILE A 43 4.62 -8.84 -0.56
C ILE A 43 6.02 -9.02 0.06
N GLY A 44 6.09 -9.79 1.14
CA GLY A 44 7.33 -10.01 1.89
C GLY A 44 7.18 -9.66 3.38
N GLN A 45 8.23 -9.11 4.00
CA GLN A 45 8.27 -8.86 5.44
C GLN A 45 8.34 -7.37 5.83
N SER A 46 8.92 -7.05 6.99
CA SER A 46 8.85 -5.72 7.60
C SER A 46 9.45 -4.61 6.73
N ASN A 47 10.49 -4.90 5.94
CA ASN A 47 11.09 -3.92 5.04
C ASN A 47 10.23 -3.62 3.81
N MET A 48 9.44 -4.60 3.31
CA MET A 48 8.35 -4.30 2.37
C MET A 48 7.21 -3.54 3.04
N ALA A 49 6.79 -3.98 4.24
CA ALA A 49 5.68 -3.39 4.97
C ALA A 49 5.96 -1.95 5.43
N GLY A 50 7.24 -1.58 5.54
CA GLY A 50 7.69 -0.25 5.91
C GLY A 50 7.84 -0.07 7.41
N ARG A 51 9.03 0.39 7.81
CA ARG A 51 9.39 0.77 9.20
C ARG A 51 10.08 2.13 9.26
N GLY A 52 10.15 2.84 8.13
CA GLY A 52 10.68 4.19 8.07
C GLY A 52 9.76 5.19 8.78
N LYS A 53 10.32 6.25 9.31
CA LYS A 53 9.54 7.33 9.94
C LYS A 53 8.66 8.01 8.88
N VAL A 54 7.36 8.10 9.17
CA VAL A 54 6.42 8.88 8.34
C VAL A 54 6.60 10.35 8.66
N ASP A 55 6.89 11.16 7.65
CA ASP A 55 6.88 12.62 7.75
C ASP A 55 5.55 13.16 7.19
N PRO A 56 4.66 13.72 8.03
CA PRO A 56 3.38 14.25 7.58
C PRO A 56 3.49 15.34 6.51
N ALA A 57 4.61 16.09 6.46
CA ALA A 57 4.79 17.18 5.50
C ALA A 57 4.98 16.65 4.06
N THR A 58 5.56 15.46 3.92
CA THR A 58 5.89 14.85 2.63
C THR A 58 4.97 13.68 2.27
N ASN A 59 4.20 13.15 3.23
CA ASN A 59 3.24 12.07 3.04
C ASN A 59 1.96 12.54 2.33
N LYS A 60 2.10 12.87 1.04
CA LYS A 60 1.01 13.33 0.17
C LYS A 60 0.64 12.24 -0.82
N ALA A 61 -0.66 12.02 -0.99
CA ALA A 61 -1.14 11.07 -1.99
C ALA A 61 -0.84 11.57 -3.41
N HIS A 62 -0.40 10.67 -4.28
CA HIS A 62 -0.37 10.90 -5.72
C HIS A 62 -1.79 10.67 -6.29
N PRO A 63 -2.31 11.56 -7.17
CA PRO A 63 -3.70 11.52 -7.63
C PRO A 63 -4.08 10.21 -8.37
N ARG A 64 -3.10 9.53 -8.95
CA ARG A 64 -3.27 8.26 -9.67
C ARG A 64 -2.69 7.04 -8.94
N VAL A 65 -2.42 7.12 -7.64
CA VAL A 65 -1.93 5.98 -6.85
C VAL A 65 -2.89 5.69 -5.71
N LEU A 66 -3.42 4.48 -5.71
CA LEU A 66 -4.37 3.97 -4.73
C LEU A 66 -3.75 2.80 -3.96
N LYS A 67 -4.17 2.59 -2.72
CA LYS A 67 -3.88 1.39 -1.94
C LYS A 67 -5.17 0.69 -1.53
N LEU A 68 -5.12 -0.63 -1.42
CA LEU A 68 -6.20 -1.42 -0.85
C LEU A 68 -6.12 -1.35 0.68
N ASP A 69 -7.17 -0.85 1.33
CA ASP A 69 -7.23 -0.76 2.79
C ASP A 69 -7.61 -2.11 3.45
N LYS A 70 -7.67 -2.13 4.78
CA LYS A 70 -8.04 -3.34 5.55
C LYS A 70 -9.48 -3.81 5.31
N ALA A 71 -10.37 -2.91 4.90
CA ALA A 71 -11.76 -3.22 4.59
C ALA A 71 -11.95 -3.69 3.13
N GLY A 72 -10.91 -3.64 2.30
CA GLY A 72 -10.98 -4.01 0.89
C GLY A 72 -11.41 -2.87 -0.03
N ASN A 73 -11.37 -1.62 0.45
CA ASN A 73 -11.65 -0.44 -0.33
C ASN A 73 -10.36 0.13 -0.93
N TRP A 74 -10.48 0.71 -2.13
CA TRP A 74 -9.39 1.47 -2.73
C TRP A 74 -9.44 2.90 -2.23
N VAL A 75 -8.33 3.36 -1.66
CA VAL A 75 -8.19 4.70 -1.08
C VAL A 75 -6.90 5.35 -1.58
N PRO A 76 -6.75 6.69 -1.54
CA PRO A 76 -5.49 7.34 -1.88
C PRO A 76 -4.30 6.73 -1.12
N ALA A 77 -3.21 6.46 -1.83
CA ALA A 77 -2.03 5.83 -1.23
C ALA A 77 -1.22 6.87 -0.42
N THR A 78 -1.22 6.71 0.90
CA THR A 78 -0.34 7.42 1.84
C THR A 78 0.28 6.45 2.83
N ASP A 79 1.42 6.80 3.39
CA ASP A 79 2.04 5.98 4.43
C ASP A 79 1.28 6.06 5.76
N PRO A 80 1.28 4.96 6.55
CA PRO A 80 1.80 3.64 6.18
C PRO A 80 0.91 2.93 5.16
N LEU A 81 1.53 2.31 4.15
CA LEU A 81 0.81 1.50 3.16
C LEU A 81 0.26 0.20 3.79
N HIS A 82 1.06 -0.46 4.63
CA HIS A 82 0.70 -1.72 5.27
C HIS A 82 0.18 -1.52 6.69
N PHE A 83 -0.59 -2.49 7.16
CA PHE A 83 -1.28 -2.47 8.45
C PHE A 83 -0.97 -3.72 9.30
N ASP A 84 0.16 -4.39 9.03
CA ASP A 84 0.56 -5.64 9.68
C ASP A 84 0.87 -5.45 11.17
N LYS A 85 1.60 -4.37 11.51
CA LYS A 85 1.98 -4.00 12.87
C LYS A 85 1.72 -2.50 13.09
N PRO A 86 0.46 -2.08 13.36
CA PRO A 86 0.05 -0.67 13.35
C PRO A 86 0.85 0.27 14.25
N LYS A 87 1.47 -0.25 15.32
CA LYS A 87 2.29 0.53 16.25
C LYS A 87 3.66 0.94 15.68
N ILE A 88 4.15 0.24 14.66
CA ILE A 88 5.50 0.43 14.09
C ILE A 88 5.52 0.46 12.56
N ALA A 89 4.36 0.34 11.92
CA ALA A 89 4.25 0.47 10.47
C ALA A 89 4.57 1.92 10.07
N GLY A 90 5.28 2.07 8.96
CA GLY A 90 5.72 3.36 8.46
C GLY A 90 6.03 3.33 6.97
N VAL A 91 6.99 4.14 6.55
CA VAL A 91 7.40 4.25 5.15
C VAL A 91 8.05 2.95 4.68
N GLY A 92 7.60 2.45 3.53
CA GLY A 92 8.16 1.29 2.82
C GLY A 92 8.42 1.59 1.33
N PRO A 93 8.99 0.63 0.57
CA PRO A 93 9.36 0.85 -0.83
C PRO A 93 8.15 1.13 -1.75
N GLY A 94 6.95 0.67 -1.37
CA GLY A 94 5.72 0.94 -2.13
C GLY A 94 5.43 2.44 -2.30
N SER A 95 5.85 3.26 -1.34
CA SER A 95 5.59 4.71 -1.32
C SER A 95 6.37 5.48 -2.37
N GLY A 96 7.57 5.00 -2.71
CA GLY A 96 8.33 5.50 -3.85
C GLY A 96 7.92 4.84 -5.17
N PHE A 97 7.69 3.52 -5.13
CA PHE A 97 7.34 2.73 -6.31
C PHE A 97 6.07 3.24 -7.01
N GLY A 98 4.96 3.39 -6.27
CA GLY A 98 3.67 3.74 -6.86
C GLY A 98 3.71 5.03 -7.69
N PRO A 99 4.17 6.17 -7.12
CA PRO A 99 4.31 7.42 -7.86
C PRO A 99 5.24 7.32 -9.07
N VAL A 100 6.41 6.69 -8.93
CA VAL A 100 7.37 6.55 -10.05
C VAL A 100 6.76 5.77 -11.21
N ILE A 101 6.03 4.69 -10.95
CA ILE A 101 5.34 3.93 -11.99
C ILE A 101 4.19 4.73 -12.59
N ALA A 102 3.44 5.49 -11.78
CA ALA A 102 2.36 6.33 -12.27
C ALA A 102 2.88 7.41 -13.24
N GLU A 103 4.02 8.04 -12.93
CA GLU A 103 4.63 9.03 -13.82
C GLU A 103 5.21 8.41 -15.10
N ALA A 104 5.78 7.21 -15.00
CA ALA A 104 6.25 6.47 -16.17
C ALA A 104 5.10 5.92 -17.05
N SER A 105 3.86 5.90 -16.55
CA SER A 105 2.68 5.38 -17.26
C SER A 105 1.50 6.36 -17.12
N PRO A 106 1.48 7.47 -17.88
CA PRO A 106 0.56 8.59 -17.65
C PRO A 106 -0.93 8.25 -17.85
N GLU A 107 -1.24 7.19 -18.59
CA GLU A 107 -2.60 6.80 -18.95
C GLU A 107 -3.26 5.83 -17.96
N VAL A 108 -2.54 5.37 -16.94
CA VAL A 108 -3.04 4.37 -15.98
C VAL A 108 -3.09 4.92 -14.56
N THR A 109 -3.96 4.31 -13.77
CA THR A 109 -3.96 4.44 -12.30
C THR A 109 -3.25 3.22 -11.72
N ILE A 110 -2.45 3.45 -10.69
CA ILE A 110 -1.68 2.42 -9.99
C ILE A 110 -2.45 1.99 -8.74
N GLY A 111 -2.69 0.69 -8.61
CA GLY A 111 -3.26 0.07 -7.41
C GLY A 111 -2.19 -0.72 -6.66
N LEU A 112 -2.00 -0.42 -5.39
CA LEU A 112 -1.08 -1.14 -4.51
C LEU A 112 -1.88 -2.06 -3.58
N ILE A 113 -1.59 -3.36 -3.60
CA ILE A 113 -2.14 -4.32 -2.62
C ILE A 113 -1.08 -4.57 -1.53
N PRO A 114 -1.22 -3.94 -0.35
CA PRO A 114 -0.30 -4.17 0.78
C PRO A 114 -0.59 -5.52 1.45
N ALA A 115 0.27 -6.50 1.20
CA ALA A 115 0.11 -7.86 1.73
C ALA A 115 1.26 -8.33 2.63
N ALA A 116 2.39 -7.62 2.66
CA ALA A 116 3.54 -7.96 3.51
C ALA A 116 3.24 -8.01 5.01
N VAL A 117 3.96 -8.89 5.73
CA VAL A 117 3.80 -9.10 7.17
C VAL A 117 5.17 -9.26 7.84
N GLY A 118 5.48 -8.42 8.83
CA GLY A 118 6.80 -8.35 9.43
C GLY A 118 7.18 -9.55 10.29
N GLY A 119 8.41 -10.04 10.10
CA GLY A 119 9.01 -11.14 10.87
C GLY A 119 8.63 -12.53 10.37
N THR A 120 8.17 -12.64 9.13
CA THR A 120 7.72 -13.93 8.56
C THR A 120 8.81 -14.57 7.71
N PRO A 121 9.03 -15.89 7.86
CA PRO A 121 9.90 -16.64 6.97
C PRO A 121 9.21 -16.92 5.62
N LEU A 122 9.99 -17.28 4.60
CA LEU A 122 9.53 -17.65 3.27
C LEU A 122 8.60 -18.88 3.29
N SER A 123 8.68 -19.75 4.30
CA SER A 123 7.77 -20.89 4.45
C SER A 123 6.29 -20.50 4.59
N ARG A 124 5.99 -19.26 5.00
CA ARG A 124 4.62 -18.70 5.06
C ARG A 124 4.12 -18.20 3.71
N TRP A 125 5.04 -18.05 2.75
CA TRP A 125 4.82 -17.42 1.45
C TRP A 125 4.87 -18.41 0.29
N VAL A 126 5.15 -19.70 0.53
CA VAL A 126 4.98 -20.75 -0.50
C VAL A 126 3.51 -21.19 -0.58
N LYS A 127 3.12 -21.88 -1.66
CA LYS A 127 1.76 -22.39 -1.85
C LYS A 127 1.27 -23.21 -0.65
N GLY A 128 0.02 -22.98 -0.23
CA GLY A 128 -0.55 -23.51 1.01
C GLY A 128 -0.15 -22.75 2.28
N GLY A 129 0.84 -21.85 2.20
CA GLY A 129 1.17 -20.92 3.27
C GLY A 129 0.10 -19.84 3.40
N ASP A 130 -0.31 -19.50 4.62
CA ASP A 130 -1.42 -18.58 4.85
C ASP A 130 -1.22 -17.16 4.28
N LEU A 131 0.02 -16.66 4.24
CA LEU A 131 0.31 -15.33 3.67
C LEU A 131 0.28 -15.36 2.15
N TYR A 132 0.75 -16.45 1.54
CA TYR A 132 0.58 -16.69 0.12
C TYR A 132 -0.91 -16.74 -0.26
N GLU A 133 -1.69 -17.59 0.42
CA GLU A 133 -3.11 -17.75 0.13
C GLU A 133 -3.88 -16.42 0.32
N ARG A 134 -3.53 -15.65 1.36
CA ARG A 134 -4.11 -14.32 1.56
C ARG A 134 -3.76 -13.37 0.41
N ALA A 135 -2.51 -13.32 -0.04
CA ALA A 135 -2.09 -12.45 -1.14
C ALA A 135 -2.77 -12.83 -2.45
N VAL A 136 -2.84 -14.12 -2.78
CA VAL A 136 -3.53 -14.64 -3.96
C VAL A 136 -5.02 -14.31 -3.92
N LYS A 137 -5.67 -14.48 -2.76
CA LYS A 137 -7.09 -14.13 -2.57
C LYS A 137 -7.33 -12.65 -2.86
N LEU A 138 -6.55 -11.76 -2.25
CA LEU A 138 -6.67 -10.31 -2.46
C LEU A 138 -6.43 -9.94 -3.94
N ALA A 139 -5.44 -10.55 -4.58
CA ALA A 139 -5.14 -10.32 -5.99
C ALA A 139 -6.31 -10.74 -6.89
N LYS A 140 -6.83 -11.97 -6.73
CA LYS A 140 -7.97 -12.49 -7.49
C LYS A 140 -9.24 -11.67 -7.31
N GLU A 141 -9.51 -11.21 -6.08
CA GLU A 141 -10.66 -10.33 -5.81
C GLU A 141 -10.55 -9.01 -6.58
N ASN A 142 -9.33 -8.50 -6.78
CA ASN A 142 -9.09 -7.23 -7.45
C ASN A 142 -8.77 -7.35 -8.96
N GLN A 143 -8.49 -8.54 -9.49
CA GLN A 143 -8.47 -8.81 -10.95
C GLN A 143 -9.82 -8.54 -11.65
N LYS A 144 -10.90 -8.46 -10.87
CA LYS A 144 -12.21 -8.02 -11.36
C LYS A 144 -12.27 -6.52 -11.66
N LYS A 145 -11.40 -5.73 -11.03
CA LYS A 145 -11.38 -4.27 -11.08
C LYS A 145 -10.18 -3.71 -11.85
N GLY A 146 -9.08 -4.46 -11.94
CA GLY A 146 -7.88 -4.06 -12.67
C GLY A 146 -7.09 -5.24 -13.22
N VAL A 147 -5.90 -4.97 -13.73
CA VAL A 147 -4.96 -5.96 -14.28
C VAL A 147 -3.76 -6.08 -13.33
N ILE A 148 -3.37 -7.31 -12.97
CA ILE A 148 -2.17 -7.52 -12.17
C ILE A 148 -0.94 -7.34 -13.08
N LYS A 149 -0.11 -6.34 -12.78
CA LYS A 149 1.06 -5.99 -13.61
C LYS A 149 2.39 -6.35 -12.98
N GLY A 150 2.41 -6.80 -11.73
CA GLY A 150 3.63 -7.24 -11.08
C GLY A 150 3.49 -7.52 -9.59
N ALA A 151 4.55 -8.13 -9.05
CA ALA A 151 4.74 -8.27 -7.62
C ALA A 151 6.10 -7.70 -7.23
N ILE A 152 6.11 -6.93 -6.13
CA ILE A 152 7.32 -6.43 -5.50
C ILE A 152 7.51 -7.22 -4.21
N TRP A 153 8.68 -7.83 -4.08
CA TRP A 153 9.06 -8.72 -3.01
C TRP A 153 10.23 -8.15 -2.23
N HIS A 154 10.11 -8.09 -0.91
CA HIS A 154 11.26 -7.86 -0.05
C HIS A 154 11.15 -8.71 1.22
N GLN A 155 11.93 -9.80 1.23
CA GLN A 155 12.05 -10.73 2.34
C GLN A 155 13.34 -11.53 2.21
N GLY A 156 13.84 -11.99 3.35
CA GLY A 156 14.94 -12.94 3.43
C GLY A 156 15.57 -12.96 4.82
N GLU A 157 15.42 -11.90 5.60
CA GLU A 157 15.95 -11.79 6.96
C GLU A 157 15.34 -12.85 7.89
N GLY A 158 14.10 -13.26 7.66
CA GLY A 158 13.47 -14.38 8.39
C GLY A 158 14.09 -15.76 8.10
N ASP A 159 14.88 -15.88 7.03
CA ASP A 159 15.50 -17.13 6.57
C ASP A 159 17.04 -17.06 6.59
N SER A 160 17.64 -15.90 6.92
CA SER A 160 19.08 -15.66 6.77
C SER A 160 19.95 -16.26 7.86
N SER A 161 19.39 -16.57 9.03
CA SER A 161 20.16 -17.04 10.20
C SER A 161 20.40 -18.55 10.24
N LYS A 162 19.78 -19.32 9.34
CA LYS A 162 19.78 -20.78 9.39
C LYS A 162 20.24 -21.39 8.06
N PRO A 163 21.33 -22.19 8.02
CA PRO A 163 21.87 -22.78 6.79
C PRO A 163 20.87 -23.52 5.93
N GLU A 164 20.01 -24.32 6.52
CA GLU A 164 18.97 -25.05 5.81
C GLU A 164 17.97 -24.11 5.10
N LEU A 165 17.70 -22.94 5.67
CA LEU A 165 16.77 -21.97 5.10
C LEU A 165 17.43 -21.15 4.00
N TYR A 166 18.59 -20.55 4.24
CA TYR A 166 19.24 -19.74 3.21
C TYR A 166 19.75 -20.58 2.03
N ASN A 167 20.24 -21.81 2.26
CA ASN A 167 20.70 -22.69 1.17
C ASN A 167 19.54 -23.18 0.29
N SER A 168 18.32 -23.28 0.83
CA SER A 168 17.13 -23.67 0.07
C SER A 168 16.31 -22.48 -0.46
N TYR A 169 16.70 -21.24 -0.11
CA TYR A 169 15.90 -20.04 -0.33
C TYR A 169 15.57 -19.81 -1.81
N GLN A 170 16.59 -19.84 -2.68
CA GLN A 170 16.42 -19.65 -4.12
C GLN A 170 15.40 -20.63 -4.72
N LYS A 171 15.51 -21.93 -4.38
CA LYS A 171 14.59 -22.96 -4.89
C LYS A 171 13.16 -22.72 -4.42
N ARG A 172 12.96 -22.40 -3.14
CA ARG A 172 11.63 -22.14 -2.56
C ARG A 172 11.01 -20.87 -3.14
N LEU A 173 11.81 -19.81 -3.31
CA LEU A 173 11.36 -18.55 -3.89
C LEU A 173 10.97 -18.73 -5.37
N ALA A 174 11.79 -19.44 -6.15
CA ALA A 174 11.47 -19.74 -7.55
C ALA A 174 10.15 -20.53 -7.68
N GLY A 175 9.93 -21.51 -6.80
CA GLY A 175 8.66 -22.24 -6.73
C GLY A 175 7.47 -21.32 -6.41
N MET A 176 7.61 -20.47 -5.40
CA MET A 176 6.59 -19.48 -5.03
C MET A 176 6.26 -18.53 -6.19
N ILE A 177 7.26 -18.04 -6.93
CA ILE A 177 7.05 -17.15 -8.09
C ILE A 177 6.26 -17.88 -9.19
N ALA A 178 6.62 -19.13 -9.48
CA ALA A 178 5.92 -19.94 -10.46
C ALA A 178 4.46 -20.19 -10.04
N ASP A 179 4.25 -20.59 -8.78
CA ASP A 179 2.92 -20.80 -8.21
C ASP A 179 2.08 -19.52 -8.30
N LEU A 180 2.65 -18.35 -7.94
CA LEU A 180 1.96 -17.08 -7.97
C LEU A 180 1.50 -16.71 -9.39
N ARG A 181 2.38 -16.88 -10.38
CA ARG A 181 2.05 -16.65 -11.80
C ARG A 181 0.95 -17.57 -12.28
N THR A 182 1.04 -18.87 -11.95
CA THR A 182 0.01 -19.85 -12.31
C THR A 182 -1.33 -19.53 -11.64
N ASP A 183 -1.34 -19.28 -10.34
CA ASP A 183 -2.58 -19.08 -9.59
C ASP A 183 -3.27 -17.77 -9.98
N LEU A 184 -2.52 -16.75 -10.40
CA LEU A 184 -3.07 -15.48 -10.90
C LEU A 184 -3.38 -15.50 -12.41
N GLY A 185 -2.95 -16.53 -13.15
CA GLY A 185 -3.12 -16.60 -14.59
C GLY A 185 -2.26 -15.59 -15.37
N GLU A 186 -1.12 -15.19 -14.80
CA GLU A 186 -0.23 -14.16 -15.36
C GLU A 186 1.18 -14.75 -15.55
N PRO A 187 1.41 -15.59 -16.59
CA PRO A 187 2.67 -16.34 -16.75
C PRO A 187 3.91 -15.45 -16.90
N GLU A 188 3.74 -14.29 -17.54
CA GLU A 188 4.82 -13.33 -17.80
C GLU A 188 4.87 -12.21 -16.75
N MET A 189 4.16 -12.34 -15.64
CA MET A 189 4.10 -11.28 -14.62
C MET A 189 5.53 -10.95 -14.12
N PRO A 190 5.96 -9.68 -14.23
CA PRO A 190 7.19 -9.22 -13.63
C PRO A 190 7.20 -9.44 -12.11
N PHE A 191 8.32 -9.96 -11.62
CA PHE A 191 8.55 -10.16 -10.19
C PHE A 191 9.86 -9.48 -9.81
N VAL A 192 9.78 -8.40 -9.04
CA VAL A 192 10.95 -7.60 -8.63
C VAL A 192 11.27 -7.92 -7.18
N MET A 193 12.51 -8.32 -6.91
CA MET A 193 12.99 -8.59 -5.55
C MET A 193 14.02 -7.56 -5.11
N GLY A 194 13.84 -7.02 -3.90
CA GLY A 194 14.85 -6.21 -3.24
C GLY A 194 15.89 -7.09 -2.54
N GLU A 195 17.16 -6.74 -2.69
CA GLU A 195 18.26 -7.33 -1.95
C GLU A 195 18.18 -6.94 -0.46
N LEU A 196 18.71 -7.80 0.42
CA LEU A 196 18.78 -7.51 1.85
C LEU A 196 19.87 -6.47 2.12
N GLY A 197 19.64 -5.59 3.10
CA GLY A 197 20.70 -4.68 3.55
C GLY A 197 21.89 -5.45 4.12
N GLU A 198 23.10 -4.90 3.95
CA GLU A 198 24.39 -5.49 4.32
C GLU A 198 24.62 -5.66 5.84
N PHE A 199 23.59 -5.45 6.67
CA PHE A 199 23.67 -5.61 8.12
C PHE A 199 23.78 -7.08 8.56
N PHE A 200 23.50 -8.02 7.66
CA PHE A 200 23.63 -9.46 7.91
C PHE A 200 24.95 -9.96 7.32
N THR A 201 25.99 -10.05 8.16
CA THR A 201 27.23 -10.70 7.77
C THR A 201 27.06 -12.22 7.82
N ARG A 202 27.26 -12.88 6.67
CA ARG A 202 27.42 -14.34 6.62
C ARG A 202 28.88 -14.66 6.91
N GLU A 203 29.16 -15.45 7.94
CA GLU A 203 30.51 -15.98 8.16
C GLU A 203 30.99 -16.69 6.88
N GLY A 204 32.09 -16.20 6.31
CA GLY A 204 32.72 -16.77 5.11
C GLY A 204 32.15 -16.32 3.75
N ALA A 205 31.25 -15.33 3.67
CA ALA A 205 30.92 -14.70 2.39
C ALA A 205 31.98 -13.64 2.01
N PRO A 206 32.52 -13.63 0.78
CA PRO A 206 33.39 -12.56 0.34
C PRO A 206 32.60 -11.24 0.29
N THR A 207 33.19 -10.18 0.86
CA THR A 207 32.76 -8.79 0.71
C THR A 207 32.97 -8.30 -0.72
#